data_AF-A0A814LP34-F1
#
_entry.id   AF-A0A814LP34-F1
#
_cell.length_a   1.000
_cell.length_b   1.000
_cell.length_c   1.000
_cell.angle_alpha   90.00
_cell.angle_beta   90.00
_cell.angle_gamma   90.00
#
_symmetry.space_group_name_H-M   'P 1'
#
loop_
_entity.id
_entity.type
_entity.pdbx_description
1 polymer ?
#
loop_
_entity_poly.entity_id
_entity_poly.type
_entity_poly.pdbx_seq_one_letter_code
_entity_poly.pdbx_strand_id
1 'polypeptide(L)'
;MSFLGSLGKKAVEKAYDLASKVEGGRDYLTTAANTVNSLVKGKDPRVFLKPGNVIQILSRSSGRTLQIVVSKTTNELICDAIGGTGSYYPNAHWLVVCTPNNHYYFHNNYNYLAVKNGKIIIIPSTANEKAPTEGEFRAHNVLGSAQAIHLESVHMPGYFLNFDDDGVPYEDAKLKAKERFAQFELHLIAYGPGIHPEKDDPTIEKSEELPPPSYWAAAASSNNPPSS
;
A
#
# COMPACT_ATOMS: atom_id res chain seq x y z
N MET A 1 -22.41 -16.25 17.01
CA MET A 1 -22.53 -14.93 16.36
C MET A 1 -21.51 -14.79 15.24
N SER A 2 -21.85 -15.08 13.97
CA SER A 2 -20.96 -14.78 12.82
C SER A 2 -21.68 -14.58 11.47
N PHE A 3 -22.99 -14.28 11.48
CA PHE A 3 -23.75 -14.10 10.23
C PHE A 3 -23.38 -12.81 9.46
N LEU A 4 -22.86 -11.79 10.15
CA LEU A 4 -22.44 -10.52 9.52
C LEU A 4 -21.07 -10.60 8.82
N GLY A 5 -20.19 -11.54 9.21
CA GLY A 5 -18.87 -11.69 8.60
C GLY A 5 -18.90 -12.34 7.20
N SER A 6 -19.85 -13.25 6.95
CA SER A 6 -19.89 -14.00 5.69
C SER A 6 -20.44 -13.17 4.52
N LEU A 7 -21.39 -12.26 4.78
CA LEU A 7 -21.95 -11.34 3.78
C LEU A 7 -20.91 -10.31 3.32
N GLY A 8 -20.12 -9.78 4.26
CA GLY A 8 -19.03 -8.84 3.95
C GLY A 8 -17.98 -9.47 3.04
N LYS A 9 -17.58 -10.71 3.35
CA LYS A 9 -16.60 -11.48 2.60
C LYS A 9 -17.08 -11.84 1.20
N LYS A 10 -18.33 -12.30 1.04
CA LYS A 10 -18.92 -12.60 -0.27
C LYS A 10 -19.05 -11.38 -1.18
N ALA A 11 -19.42 -10.22 -0.63
CA ALA A 11 -19.52 -8.99 -1.41
C ALA A 11 -18.14 -8.50 -1.88
N VAL A 12 -17.12 -8.65 -1.03
CA VAL A 12 -15.72 -8.41 -1.38
C VAL A 12 -15.28 -9.38 -2.47
N GLU A 13 -15.45 -10.69 -2.26
CA GLU A 13 -15.07 -11.73 -3.23
C GLU A 13 -15.76 -11.52 -4.58
N LYS A 14 -17.05 -11.16 -4.60
CA LYS A 14 -17.78 -10.83 -5.83
C LYS A 14 -17.23 -9.57 -6.51
N ALA A 15 -16.78 -8.58 -5.75
CA ALA A 15 -16.16 -7.39 -6.29
C ALA A 15 -14.74 -7.66 -6.84
N TYR A 16 -13.98 -8.54 -6.17
CA TYR A 16 -12.71 -9.07 -6.67
C TYR A 16 -12.90 -9.88 -7.97
N ASP A 17 -13.91 -10.75 -8.01
CA ASP A 17 -14.25 -11.57 -9.18
C ASP A 17 -14.73 -10.71 -10.36
N LEU A 18 -15.50 -9.65 -10.09
CA LEU A 18 -15.87 -8.66 -11.11
C LEU A 18 -14.63 -7.94 -11.66
N ALA A 19 -13.71 -7.52 -10.79
CA ALA A 19 -12.50 -6.81 -11.20
C ALA A 19 -11.53 -7.69 -12.00
N SER A 20 -11.40 -8.98 -11.65
CA SER A 20 -10.51 -9.91 -12.35
C SER A 20 -11.02 -10.36 -13.73
N LYS A 21 -12.32 -10.22 -14.00
CA LYS A 21 -12.95 -10.66 -15.27
C LYS A 21 -13.01 -9.58 -16.34
N VAL A 22 -12.50 -8.38 -16.06
CA VAL A 22 -12.61 -7.24 -16.96
C VAL A 22 -11.28 -6.99 -17.66
N GLU A 23 -11.17 -7.44 -18.90
CA GLU A 23 -10.16 -6.96 -19.87
C GLU A 23 -10.60 -5.57 -20.36
N GLY A 24 -10.20 -4.52 -19.65
CA GLY A 24 -10.57 -3.14 -20.00
C GLY A 24 -9.54 -2.13 -19.50
N GLY A 25 -9.24 -1.12 -20.32
CA GLY A 25 -8.19 -0.12 -20.08
C GLY A 25 -8.33 0.70 -18.79
N ARG A 26 -7.41 1.66 -18.59
CA ARG A 26 -7.21 2.45 -17.34
C ARG A 26 -8.49 2.99 -16.66
N ASP A 27 -9.49 3.41 -17.43
CA ASP A 27 -10.73 3.99 -16.89
C ASP A 27 -11.61 2.95 -16.18
N TYR A 28 -11.56 1.70 -16.62
CA TYR A 28 -12.31 0.60 -16.01
C TYR A 28 -11.71 0.16 -14.68
N LEU A 29 -10.38 0.05 -14.61
CA LEU A 29 -9.69 -0.27 -13.35
C LEU A 29 -9.96 0.79 -12.28
N THR A 30 -9.97 2.06 -12.66
CA THR A 30 -10.32 3.18 -11.77
C THR A 30 -11.78 3.07 -11.29
N THR A 31 -12.71 2.74 -12.18
CA THR A 31 -14.14 2.56 -11.84
C THR A 31 -14.37 1.36 -10.91
N ALA A 32 -13.69 0.25 -11.16
CA ALA A 32 -13.75 -0.95 -10.32
C ALA A 32 -13.19 -0.67 -8.92
N ALA A 33 -12.02 -0.02 -8.84
CA ALA A 33 -11.42 0.38 -7.56
C ALA A 33 -12.36 1.30 -6.76
N ASN A 34 -12.95 2.30 -7.39
CA ASN A 34 -13.91 3.21 -6.75
C ASN A 34 -15.16 2.46 -6.24
N THR A 35 -15.70 1.54 -7.03
CA THR A 35 -16.85 0.70 -6.64
C THR A 35 -16.51 -0.13 -5.40
N VAL A 36 -15.32 -0.72 -5.38
CA VAL A 36 -14.87 -1.57 -4.28
C VAL A 36 -14.61 -0.77 -3.01
N ASN A 37 -13.96 0.39 -3.12
CA ASN A 37 -13.80 1.32 -2.01
C ASN A 37 -15.18 1.67 -1.39
N SER A 38 -16.20 1.90 -2.22
CA SER A 38 -17.57 2.12 -1.74
C SER A 38 -18.19 0.89 -1.07
N LEU A 39 -17.96 -0.32 -1.58
CA LEU A 39 -18.52 -1.56 -1.04
C LEU A 39 -17.84 -2.06 0.24
N VAL A 40 -16.61 -1.61 0.48
CA VAL A 40 -15.80 -1.93 1.67
C VAL A 40 -15.98 -0.88 2.76
N LYS A 41 -16.65 0.24 2.48
CA LYS A 41 -17.02 1.22 3.49
C LYS A 41 -17.81 0.56 4.62
N GLY A 42 -17.31 0.71 5.86
CA GLY A 42 -17.82 0.05 7.06
C GLY A 42 -17.34 -1.39 7.29
N LYS A 43 -16.41 -1.91 6.49
CA LYS A 43 -15.79 -3.25 6.63
C LYS A 43 -14.30 -3.15 6.90
N ASP A 44 -13.71 -4.27 7.34
CA ASP A 44 -12.28 -4.37 7.66
C ASP A 44 -11.41 -3.89 6.47
N PRO A 45 -10.65 -2.79 6.62
CA PRO A 45 -9.85 -2.20 5.55
C PRO A 45 -8.65 -3.07 5.15
N ARG A 46 -8.25 -4.05 5.98
CA ARG A 46 -7.14 -4.98 5.67
C ARG A 46 -7.44 -5.88 4.49
N VAL A 47 -8.69 -5.92 4.01
CA VAL A 47 -9.05 -6.58 2.76
C VAL A 47 -8.23 -6.07 1.56
N PHE A 48 -7.75 -4.83 1.60
CA PHE A 48 -6.90 -4.24 0.57
C PHE A 48 -5.43 -4.63 0.68
N LEU A 49 -5.00 -5.17 1.83
CA LEU A 49 -3.63 -5.62 2.08
C LEU A 49 -3.38 -7.01 1.48
N LYS A 50 -3.57 -7.13 0.16
CA LYS A 50 -3.25 -8.33 -0.61
C LYS A 50 -2.00 -8.09 -1.45
N PRO A 51 -1.12 -9.09 -1.61
CA PRO A 51 0.02 -8.98 -2.52
C PRO A 51 -0.36 -8.44 -3.89
N GLY A 52 0.45 -7.52 -4.41
CA GLY A 52 0.26 -6.95 -5.74
C GLY A 52 -0.76 -5.82 -5.82
N ASN A 53 -1.63 -5.64 -4.82
CA ASN A 53 -2.52 -4.49 -4.79
C ASN A 53 -1.72 -3.19 -4.71
N VAL A 54 -2.22 -2.16 -5.40
CA VAL A 54 -1.74 -0.79 -5.26
C VAL A 54 -2.75 -0.01 -4.45
N ILE A 55 -2.31 0.58 -3.35
CA ILE A 55 -3.16 1.33 -2.42
C ILE A 55 -2.64 2.76 -2.23
N GLN A 56 -3.51 3.62 -1.70
CA GLN A 56 -3.12 4.84 -0.99
C GLN A 56 -3.41 4.65 0.49
N ILE A 57 -2.47 5.09 1.32
CA ILE A 57 -2.58 5.07 2.78
C ILE A 57 -2.96 6.48 3.21
N LEU A 58 -4.20 6.68 3.67
CA LEU A 58 -4.73 7.98 4.05
C LEU A 58 -4.50 8.20 5.55
N SER A 59 -3.77 9.25 5.91
CA SER A 59 -3.62 9.65 7.31
C SER A 59 -4.90 10.31 7.81
N ARG A 60 -5.42 9.85 8.96
CA ARG A 60 -6.61 10.47 9.56
C ARG A 60 -6.32 11.81 10.24
N SER A 61 -5.08 12.12 10.60
CA SER A 61 -4.70 13.43 11.15
C SER A 61 -4.79 14.51 10.07
N SER A 62 -3.97 14.39 9.03
CA SER A 62 -3.92 15.37 7.93
C SER A 62 -5.09 15.26 6.93
N GLY A 63 -5.77 14.11 6.86
CA GLY A 63 -6.81 13.85 5.86
C GLY A 63 -6.25 13.70 4.44
N ARG A 64 -4.94 13.42 4.33
CA ARG A 64 -4.17 13.35 3.09
C ARG A 64 -3.40 12.03 3.03
N THR A 65 -2.94 11.66 1.84
CA THR A 65 -2.30 10.35 1.64
C THR A 65 -0.81 10.42 1.89
N LEU A 66 -0.24 9.33 2.41
CA LEU A 66 1.21 9.14 2.45
C LEU A 66 1.77 9.18 1.03
N GLN A 67 2.85 9.92 0.84
CA GLN A 67 3.56 10.03 -0.43
C GLN A 67 5.06 10.05 -0.22
N ILE A 68 5.78 9.76 -1.29
CA ILE A 68 7.22 9.98 -1.40
C ILE A 68 7.46 11.34 -2.06
N VAL A 69 8.33 12.14 -1.46
CA VAL A 69 8.81 13.41 -2.02
C VAL A 69 10.31 13.56 -1.77
N VAL A 70 10.94 14.47 -2.52
CA VAL A 70 12.34 14.85 -2.26
C VAL A 70 12.36 16.00 -1.26
N SER A 71 13.05 15.81 -0.15
CA SER A 71 13.29 16.84 0.86
C SER A 71 14.05 18.02 0.24
N LYS A 72 13.53 19.24 0.40
CA LYS A 72 14.19 20.46 -0.11
C LYS A 72 15.50 20.77 0.61
N THR A 73 15.69 20.27 1.82
CA THR A 73 16.85 20.58 2.67
C THR A 73 17.95 19.54 2.55
N THR A 74 17.58 18.25 2.49
CA THR A 74 18.54 17.14 2.46
C THR A 74 18.72 16.54 1.06
N ASN A 75 17.82 16.84 0.12
CA ASN A 75 17.76 16.20 -1.21
C ASN A 75 17.58 14.67 -1.14
N GLU A 76 17.08 14.16 -0.02
CA GLU A 76 16.79 12.75 0.18
C GLU A 76 15.30 12.47 -0.03
N LEU A 77 14.95 11.22 -0.33
CA LEU A 77 13.55 10.79 -0.35
C LEU A 77 13.01 10.71 1.08
N ILE A 78 11.89 11.37 1.30
CA ILE A 78 11.17 11.37 2.57
C ILE A 78 9.72 10.93 2.35
N CYS A 79 9.10 10.47 3.43
CA CYS A 79 7.66 10.23 3.47
C CYS A 79 6.98 11.37 4.20
N ASP A 80 5.99 11.97 3.58
CA ASP A 80 5.04 12.87 4.24
C ASP A 80 3.60 12.37 4.00
N ALA A 81 2.64 12.94 4.73
CA ALA A 81 1.22 12.67 4.57
C ALA A 81 0.50 13.89 4.01
N ILE A 82 0.96 14.46 2.90
CA ILE A 82 0.38 15.63 2.21
C ILE A 82 -0.12 15.28 0.80
N GLY A 83 0.06 14.03 0.37
CA GLY A 83 -0.31 13.54 -0.95
C GLY A 83 -1.79 13.67 -1.28
N GLY A 84 -2.09 13.76 -2.58
CA GLY A 84 -3.46 13.79 -3.09
C GLY A 84 -4.08 12.40 -3.23
N THR A 85 -5.40 12.34 -3.27
CA THR A 85 -6.15 11.08 -3.42
C THR A 85 -6.50 10.80 -4.87
N GLY A 86 -6.38 9.53 -5.29
CA GLY A 86 -6.75 9.04 -6.61
C GLY A 86 -5.57 8.63 -7.48
N SER A 87 -5.88 8.18 -8.70
CA SER A 87 -4.91 7.62 -9.66
C SER A 87 -3.91 8.64 -10.21
N TYR A 88 -4.19 9.94 -10.10
CA TYR A 88 -3.34 11.02 -10.61
C TYR A 88 -2.14 11.36 -9.71
N TYR A 89 -2.02 10.74 -8.53
CA TYR A 89 -0.96 11.01 -7.56
C TYR A 89 -0.04 9.78 -7.40
N PRO A 90 0.80 9.46 -8.40
CA PRO A 90 1.57 8.23 -8.44
C PRO A 90 2.60 8.13 -7.32
N ASN A 91 3.08 9.25 -6.79
CA ASN A 91 4.00 9.28 -5.65
C ASN A 91 3.33 8.91 -4.31
N ALA A 92 2.00 8.84 -4.28
CA ALA A 92 1.21 8.39 -3.14
C ALA A 92 0.75 6.93 -3.26
N HIS A 93 1.13 6.24 -4.34
CA HIS A 93 0.75 4.85 -4.57
C HIS A 93 1.75 3.92 -3.89
N TRP A 94 1.24 2.88 -3.24
CA TRP A 94 2.03 1.90 -2.51
C TRP A 94 1.64 0.49 -2.98
N LEU A 95 2.60 -0.22 -3.56
CA LEU A 95 2.46 -1.64 -3.84
C LEU A 95 2.55 -2.41 -2.52
N VAL A 96 1.56 -3.27 -2.28
CA VAL A 96 1.53 -4.14 -1.10
C VAL A 96 2.26 -5.43 -1.41
N VAL A 97 3.24 -5.77 -0.57
CA VAL A 97 3.89 -7.08 -0.55
C VAL A 97 3.57 -7.73 0.80
N CYS A 98 3.10 -8.97 0.80
CA CYS A 98 2.78 -9.69 2.04
C CYS A 98 3.79 -10.81 2.28
N THR A 99 4.17 -11.01 3.54
CA THR A 99 4.89 -12.20 3.98
C THR A 99 3.92 -13.32 4.36
N PRO A 100 4.39 -14.58 4.46
CA PRO A 100 3.57 -15.69 4.97
C PRO A 100 3.02 -15.47 6.38
N ASN A 101 3.63 -14.56 7.17
CA ASN A 101 3.24 -14.27 8.54
C ASN A 101 2.22 -13.13 8.66
N ASN A 102 1.57 -12.73 7.55
CA ASN A 102 0.68 -11.56 7.48
C ASN A 102 1.37 -10.26 7.91
N HIS A 103 2.66 -10.11 7.58
CA HIS A 103 3.34 -8.84 7.64
C HIS A 103 3.41 -8.21 6.25
N TYR A 104 3.54 -6.90 6.21
CA TYR A 104 3.39 -6.12 4.99
C TYR A 104 4.60 -5.25 4.75
N TYR A 105 5.06 -5.21 3.50
CA TYR A 105 5.91 -4.16 2.99
C TYR A 105 5.10 -3.29 2.06
N PHE A 106 5.42 -2.00 2.06
CA PHE A 106 4.83 -1.01 1.17
C PHE A 106 5.95 -0.34 0.40
N HIS A 107 5.88 -0.36 -0.92
CA HIS A 107 6.89 0.33 -1.73
C HIS A 107 6.31 1.03 -2.96
N ASN A 108 7.04 2.01 -3.44
CA ASN A 108 6.78 2.69 -4.70
C ASN A 108 8.09 2.70 -5.51
N ASN A 109 8.13 2.02 -6.66
CA ASN A 109 9.36 1.88 -7.45
C ASN A 109 10.56 1.40 -6.62
N TYR A 110 10.39 0.32 -5.84
CA TYR A 110 11.41 -0.23 -4.92
C TYR A 110 11.90 0.74 -3.82
N ASN A 111 11.22 1.86 -3.61
CA ASN A 111 11.42 2.71 -2.45
C ASN A 111 10.48 2.25 -1.34
N TYR A 112 11.03 1.65 -0.29
CA TYR A 112 10.27 1.03 0.79
C TYR A 112 9.99 2.03 1.89
N LEU A 113 8.74 2.09 2.34
CA LEU A 113 8.38 2.72 3.59
C LEU A 113 8.97 1.90 4.74
N ALA A 114 9.63 2.56 5.69
CA ALA A 114 10.30 1.88 6.79
C ALA A 114 10.33 2.71 8.07
N VAL A 115 10.56 2.02 9.19
CA VAL A 115 10.88 2.65 10.48
C VAL A 115 12.27 2.19 10.90
N LYS A 116 13.19 3.15 11.04
CA LYS A 116 14.57 2.90 11.44
C LYS A 116 14.99 3.91 12.48
N ASN A 117 15.54 3.43 13.60
CA ASN A 117 15.94 4.26 14.74
C ASN A 117 14.81 5.21 15.21
N GLY A 118 13.57 4.71 15.19
CA GLY A 118 12.39 5.47 15.59
C GLY A 118 11.95 6.56 14.59
N LYS A 119 12.57 6.63 13.40
CA LYS A 119 12.19 7.59 12.36
C LYS A 119 11.53 6.88 11.18
N ILE A 120 10.50 7.51 10.63
CA ILE A 120 9.89 7.08 9.37
C ILE A 120 10.80 7.52 8.23
N ILE A 121 11.27 6.57 7.44
CA ILE A 121 12.20 6.83 6.34
C ILE A 121 11.77 6.09 5.08
N ILE A 122 12.31 6.53 3.96
CA ILE A 122 12.26 5.80 2.70
C ILE A 122 13.60 5.11 2.49
N ILE A 123 13.59 3.80 2.29
CA ILE A 123 14.79 3.02 1.97
C ILE A 123 14.72 2.64 0.49
N PRO A 124 15.54 3.25 -0.38
CA PRO A 124 15.69 2.82 -1.76
C PRO A 124 16.26 1.41 -1.82
N SER A 125 15.78 0.63 -2.78
CA SER A 125 16.23 -0.73 -3.09
C SER A 125 16.16 -0.95 -4.60
N THR A 126 16.55 -2.13 -5.07
CA THR A 126 16.44 -2.56 -6.46
C THR A 126 15.54 -3.77 -6.62
N ALA A 127 15.14 -4.08 -7.86
CA ALA A 127 14.24 -5.20 -8.17
C ALA A 127 14.77 -6.57 -7.72
N ASN A 128 16.09 -6.73 -7.65
CA ASN A 128 16.76 -7.99 -7.32
C ASN A 128 17.15 -8.07 -5.84
N GLU A 129 16.98 -6.98 -5.09
CA GLU A 129 17.29 -6.94 -3.67
C GLU A 129 16.09 -7.36 -2.84
N LYS A 130 16.37 -8.01 -1.71
CA LYS A 130 15.34 -8.33 -0.74
C LYS A 130 14.80 -7.04 -0.12
N ALA A 131 13.50 -7.00 0.14
CA ALA A 131 12.90 -5.90 0.89
C ALA A 131 13.64 -5.69 2.24
N PRO A 132 13.90 -4.42 2.63
CA PRO A 132 14.63 -4.11 3.86
C PRO A 132 13.78 -4.50 5.07
N THR A 133 14.40 -5.15 6.06
CA THR A 133 13.72 -5.63 7.27
C THR A 133 13.01 -4.53 8.06
N GLU A 134 13.55 -3.31 8.04
CA GLU A 134 12.99 -2.11 8.66
C GLU A 134 11.66 -1.68 8.02
N GLY A 135 11.35 -2.17 6.81
CA GLY A 135 10.12 -1.92 6.07
C GLY A 135 8.99 -2.91 6.34
N GLU A 136 9.16 -3.82 7.30
CA GLU A 136 8.15 -4.83 7.64
C GLU A 136 7.16 -4.31 8.70
N PHE A 137 5.86 -4.38 8.39
CA PHE A 137 4.79 -3.88 9.25
C PHE A 137 3.72 -4.91 9.58
N ARG A 138 3.10 -4.77 10.77
CA ARG A 138 1.82 -5.40 11.12
C ARG A 138 0.69 -4.39 11.02
N ALA A 139 -0.44 -4.84 10.47
CA ALA A 139 -1.65 -4.04 10.39
C ALA A 139 -2.64 -4.44 11.51
N HIS A 140 -2.94 -3.49 12.40
CA HIS A 140 -3.88 -3.68 13.51
C HIS A 140 -5.15 -2.88 13.28
N ASN A 141 -6.31 -3.43 13.60
CA ASN A 141 -7.56 -2.66 13.58
C ASN A 141 -7.57 -1.67 14.75
N VAL A 142 -8.06 -0.46 14.48
CA VAL A 142 -8.32 0.55 15.50
C VAL A 142 -9.60 0.18 16.25
N LEU A 143 -9.53 0.02 17.58
CA LEU A 143 -10.72 -0.26 18.38
C LEU A 143 -11.73 0.89 18.27
N GLY A 144 -12.99 0.57 17.95
CA GLY A 144 -14.05 1.56 17.77
C GLY A 144 -14.08 2.23 16.39
N SER A 145 -13.21 1.82 15.46
CA SER A 145 -13.28 2.22 14.06
C SER A 145 -13.41 1.01 13.15
N ALA A 146 -14.35 1.07 12.20
CA ALA A 146 -14.52 0.03 11.18
C ALA A 146 -13.62 0.25 9.96
N GLN A 147 -12.91 1.38 9.86
CA GLN A 147 -12.21 1.80 8.64
C GLN A 147 -10.73 2.10 8.84
N ALA A 148 -10.28 2.16 10.09
CA ALA A 148 -8.94 2.62 10.41
C ALA A 148 -8.05 1.49 10.90
N ILE A 149 -6.78 1.56 10.54
CA ILE A 149 -5.71 0.66 11.00
C ILE A 149 -4.55 1.42 11.62
N HIS A 150 -3.75 0.69 12.37
CA HIS A 150 -2.38 1.06 12.73
C HIS A 150 -1.40 0.21 11.94
N LEU A 151 -0.27 0.80 11.58
CA LEU A 151 0.86 0.10 10.97
C LEU A 151 2.02 0.10 11.97
N GLU A 152 2.23 -1.03 12.64
CA GLU A 152 3.30 -1.23 13.64
C GLU A 152 4.54 -1.80 12.95
N SER A 153 5.73 -1.28 13.25
CA SER A 153 6.98 -1.87 12.79
C SER A 153 7.22 -3.23 13.45
N VAL A 154 7.56 -4.24 12.65
CA VAL A 154 7.97 -5.56 13.16
C VAL A 154 9.39 -5.51 13.71
N HIS A 155 10.28 -4.76 13.05
CA HIS A 155 11.67 -4.62 13.46
C HIS A 155 11.82 -3.77 14.73
N MET A 156 10.91 -2.80 14.93
CA MET A 156 10.84 -1.97 16.13
C MET A 156 9.45 -2.06 16.78
N PRO A 157 9.16 -3.13 17.55
CA PRO A 157 7.86 -3.30 18.21
C PRO A 157 7.50 -2.11 19.10
N GLY A 158 6.23 -1.70 19.06
CA GLY A 158 5.71 -0.52 19.74
C GLY A 158 5.92 0.81 18.99
N TYR A 159 6.60 0.80 17.85
CA TYR A 159 6.71 1.97 16.98
C TYR A 159 5.68 1.85 15.85
N PHE A 160 4.87 2.89 15.70
CA PHE A 160 3.81 2.93 14.69
C PHE A 160 4.10 4.04 13.69
N LEU A 161 3.73 3.86 12.43
CA LEU A 161 3.67 4.99 11.53
C LEU A 161 2.73 6.05 12.10
N ASN A 162 3.17 7.30 12.03
CA ASN A 162 2.40 8.43 12.53
C ASN A 162 2.83 9.74 11.87
N PHE A 163 1.86 10.64 11.73
CA PHE A 163 2.04 11.95 11.12
C PHE A 163 1.19 12.95 11.87
N ASP A 164 1.68 14.17 12.05
CA ASP A 164 0.91 15.26 12.63
C ASP A 164 -0.22 15.74 11.69
N ASP A 165 -0.94 16.77 12.10
CA ASP A 165 -2.04 17.33 11.28
C ASP A 165 -1.54 18.04 10.02
N ASP A 166 -0.27 18.48 9.98
CA ASP A 166 0.38 19.08 8.82
C ASP A 166 0.98 18.02 7.87
N GLY A 167 0.90 16.75 8.25
CA GLY A 167 1.39 15.62 7.47
C GLY A 167 2.90 15.39 7.61
N VAL A 168 3.54 15.96 8.61
CA VAL A 168 4.95 15.73 8.93
C VAL A 168 5.08 14.49 9.82
N PRO A 169 6.01 13.56 9.53
CA PRO A 169 6.25 12.41 10.41
C PRO A 169 6.81 12.86 11.76
N TYR A 170 6.36 12.26 12.87
CA TYR A 170 7.01 12.56 14.15
C TYR A 170 8.42 11.97 14.22
N GLU A 171 9.33 12.74 14.79
CA GLU A 171 10.61 12.22 15.25
C GLU A 171 10.37 11.46 16.56
N ASP A 172 10.73 10.18 16.60
CA ASP A 172 10.38 9.22 17.65
C ASP A 172 8.94 8.67 17.51
N ALA A 173 8.80 7.73 16.56
CA ALA A 173 7.55 7.06 16.22
C ALA A 173 6.95 6.16 17.33
N LYS A 174 7.42 6.32 18.57
CA LYS A 174 6.90 5.69 19.78
C LYS A 174 5.66 6.44 20.29
N LEU A 175 4.65 6.58 19.44
CA LEU A 175 3.34 7.06 19.87
C LEU A 175 2.46 5.89 20.30
N LYS A 176 1.60 6.14 21.30
CA LYS A 176 0.62 5.14 21.73
C LYS A 176 -0.36 4.94 20.59
N ALA A 177 -0.56 3.69 20.16
CA ALA A 177 -1.50 3.30 19.11
C ALA A 177 -2.87 4.02 19.18
N LYS A 178 -3.38 4.38 20.35
CA LYS A 178 -4.68 5.04 20.50
C LYS A 178 -4.79 6.44 19.87
N GLU A 179 -3.69 7.07 19.50
CA GLU A 179 -3.69 8.44 18.99
C GLU A 179 -4.11 8.52 17.52
N ARG A 180 -4.87 9.56 17.16
CA ARG A 180 -5.36 9.81 15.80
C ARG A 180 -4.21 9.89 14.78
N PHE A 181 -3.05 10.38 15.22
CA PHE A 181 -1.84 10.54 14.41
C PHE A 181 -1.30 9.22 13.85
N ALA A 182 -1.61 8.08 14.47
CA ALA A 182 -1.18 6.75 14.03
C ALA A 182 -2.30 5.95 13.33
N GLN A 183 -3.41 6.60 12.95
CA GLN A 183 -4.56 5.94 12.34
C GLN A 183 -4.63 6.21 10.84
N PHE A 184 -4.79 5.14 10.06
CA PHE A 184 -4.82 5.21 8.61
C PHE A 184 -6.04 4.52 8.03
N GLU A 185 -6.57 5.08 6.95
CA GLU A 185 -7.55 4.42 6.09
C GLU A 185 -6.84 3.95 4.81
N LEU A 186 -7.32 2.86 4.21
CA LEU A 186 -6.73 2.28 3.01
C LEU A 186 -7.67 2.46 1.84
N HIS A 187 -7.17 3.05 0.74
CA HIS A 187 -7.91 3.19 -0.51
C HIS A 187 -7.25 2.34 -1.59
N LEU A 188 -8.01 1.46 -2.23
CA LEU A 188 -7.53 0.69 -3.37
C LEU A 188 -7.43 1.59 -4.60
N ILE A 189 -6.30 1.54 -5.30
CA ILE A 189 -6.08 2.22 -6.59
C ILE A 189 -6.16 1.23 -7.75
N ALA A 190 -5.47 0.10 -7.61
CA ALA A 190 -5.47 -0.94 -8.62
C ALA A 190 -5.31 -2.31 -7.98
N TYR A 191 -5.89 -3.31 -8.63
CA TYR A 191 -5.67 -4.70 -8.29
C TYR A 191 -4.31 -5.15 -8.79
N GLY A 192 -3.60 -5.89 -7.96
CA GLY A 192 -2.53 -6.74 -8.47
C GLY A 192 -3.15 -7.86 -9.31
N PRO A 193 -2.48 -8.33 -10.37
CA PRO A 193 -2.82 -9.63 -10.95
C PRO A 193 -2.71 -10.64 -9.81
N GLY A 194 -3.86 -11.14 -9.36
CA GLY A 194 -3.89 -12.09 -8.26
C GLY A 194 -3.13 -13.33 -8.68
N ILE A 195 -2.21 -13.79 -7.83
CA ILE A 195 -2.06 -15.24 -7.66
C ILE A 195 -3.45 -15.69 -7.25
N HIS A 196 -4.20 -16.25 -8.19
CA HIS A 196 -5.42 -16.96 -7.88
C HIS A 196 -5.09 -17.96 -6.76
N PRO A 197 -5.92 -18.13 -5.72
CA PRO A 197 -5.83 -19.35 -4.93
C PRO A 197 -6.01 -20.48 -5.94
N GLU A 198 -4.90 -21.15 -6.22
CA GLU A 198 -4.78 -22.32 -7.07
C GLU A 198 -5.92 -23.25 -6.68
N LYS A 199 -6.86 -23.46 -7.61
CA LYS A 199 -7.64 -24.69 -7.54
C LYS A 199 -6.60 -25.76 -7.78
N ASP A 200 -6.37 -26.63 -6.80
CA ASP A 200 -5.54 -27.82 -6.93
C ASP A 200 -5.89 -28.54 -8.24
N ASP A 201 -5.08 -28.33 -9.27
CA ASP A 201 -5.14 -29.07 -10.52
C ASP A 201 -3.74 -29.68 -10.73
N PRO A 202 -3.58 -30.99 -10.49
CA PRO A 202 -2.28 -31.63 -10.44
C PRO A 202 -1.78 -31.92 -11.86
N THR A 203 -1.50 -30.88 -12.64
CA THR A 203 -0.77 -31.02 -13.91
C THR A 203 -0.08 -29.70 -14.27
N ILE A 204 1.12 -29.47 -13.74
CA ILE A 204 2.01 -28.40 -14.21
C ILE A 204 3.26 -29.05 -14.82
N GLU A 205 3.30 -29.08 -16.15
CA GLU A 205 4.56 -29.10 -16.89
C GLU A 205 5.07 -27.65 -17.02
N LYS A 206 6.32 -27.45 -16.57
CA LYS A 206 7.31 -26.42 -16.92
C LYS A 206 6.86 -24.95 -17.05
N SER A 207 7.33 -24.14 -16.10
CA SER A 207 7.34 -22.69 -16.08
C SER A 207 8.16 -22.07 -17.23
N GLU A 208 7.50 -21.29 -18.09
CA GLU A 208 8.14 -20.20 -18.83
C GLU A 208 8.03 -18.90 -18.01
N GLU A 209 9.18 -18.26 -17.83
CA GLU A 209 9.38 -17.02 -17.07
C GLU A 209 8.71 -15.85 -17.82
N LEU A 210 7.61 -15.30 -17.29
CA LEU A 210 6.97 -14.14 -17.87
C LEU A 210 7.81 -12.88 -17.64
N PRO A 211 8.10 -12.06 -18.67
CA PRO A 211 8.84 -10.82 -18.49
C PRO A 211 8.03 -9.80 -17.68
N PRO A 212 8.70 -8.89 -16.94
CA PRO A 212 8.02 -7.85 -16.17
C PRO A 212 7.17 -6.94 -17.08
N PRO A 213 6.01 -6.44 -16.61
CA PRO A 213 5.14 -5.59 -17.42
C PRO A 213 5.87 -4.32 -17.89
N SER A 214 5.87 -4.10 -19.20
CA SER A 214 6.52 -3.00 -19.93
C SER A 214 6.07 -1.58 -19.54
N TYR A 215 5.12 -1.43 -18.62
CA TYR A 215 4.47 -0.16 -18.29
C TYR A 215 5.23 0.74 -17.32
N TRP A 216 6.38 0.33 -16.77
CA TRP A 216 7.12 1.08 -15.74
C TRP A 216 8.41 1.74 -16.26
N ALA A 217 8.84 1.47 -17.50
CA ALA A 217 10.06 2.05 -18.06
C ALA A 217 9.90 3.51 -18.54
N ALA A 218 8.68 3.99 -18.77
CA ALA A 218 8.44 5.28 -19.44
C ALA A 218 8.65 6.53 -18.55
N ALA A 219 8.78 6.38 -17.23
CA ALA A 219 9.01 7.53 -16.33
C ALA A 219 10.50 7.84 -16.09
N ALA A 220 11.43 6.99 -16.55
CA ALA A 220 12.87 7.12 -16.28
C ALA A 220 13.71 7.67 -17.45
N SER A 221 13.14 7.95 -18.63
CA SER A 221 13.92 8.28 -19.84
C SER A 221 13.76 9.70 -20.42
N SER A 222 13.43 10.72 -19.62
CA SER A 222 13.36 12.11 -20.12
C SER A 222 14.49 13.05 -19.66
N ASN A 223 15.59 12.53 -19.11
CA ASN A 223 16.78 13.34 -18.82
C ASN A 223 17.97 12.93 -19.70
N ASN A 224 17.95 13.36 -20.96
CA ASN A 224 19.18 13.64 -21.70
C ASN A 224 19.26 15.17 -21.88
N PRO A 225 20.30 15.85 -21.35
CA PRO A 225 20.53 17.24 -21.72
C PRO A 225 20.97 17.30 -23.19
N PRO A 226 20.62 18.37 -23.93
CA PRO A 226 21.11 18.55 -25.29
C PRO A 226 22.63 18.70 -25.24
N SER A 227 23.33 17.82 -25.96
CA SER A 227 24.77 17.92 -26.19
C SER A 227 25.07 19.20 -26.97
N SER A 228 25.84 20.09 -26.36
CA SER A 228 26.56 21.20 -27.02
C SER A 228 27.78 20.69 -27.75
#